data_AF-F5IXQ6-F1
#
_entry.id   AF-F5IXQ6-F1
#
_cell.length_a   1.000
_cell.length_b   1.000
_cell.length_c   1.000
_cell.angle_alpha   90.00
_cell.angle_beta   90.00
_cell.angle_gamma   90.00
#
_symmetry.space_group_name_H-M   'P 1'
#
loop_
_entity.id
_entity.type
_entity.pdbx_description
1 polymer ?
#
loop_
_entity_poly.entity_id
_entity_poly.type
_entity_poly.pdbx_seq_one_letter_code
_entity_poly.pdbx_strand_id
1 'polypeptide(L)'
;MDILTHALSGAAVATCASTFVKTTPLRKAKIILLGTIGGILPDIDAISMWSRFDTTLGEFFGLSDTGKVVYSSKFWYSHHAFFHSLPASIILGILLIVSIYLIQKSLKKTDIHFTGFMKNHAIYFIAFVLGFWAHLAGDLPTPASAWGGIALWWPGENYTGGYGKIWWWNNYDIFLLIVCCIIINLTFPAFKILRDKSKIITSTVLFLTFIFILIQINSRQYDYAYTKNTAAIYAEMEQNSKKEQERILGKHVYKLMDKFDRRLKIHF
;
A
#
# COMPACT_ATOMS: atom_id res chain seq x y z
N MET A 1 11.87 2.92 0.94
CA MET A 1 11.08 1.81 1.52
C MET A 1 9.57 1.95 1.37
N ASP A 2 9.01 3.16 1.50
CA ASP A 2 7.58 3.39 1.73
C ASP A 2 6.61 2.68 0.76
N ILE A 3 6.74 2.95 -0.54
CA ILE A 3 5.93 2.30 -1.60
C ILE A 3 6.03 0.77 -1.56
N LEU A 4 7.19 0.20 -1.18
CA LEU A 4 7.30 -1.24 -1.02
C LEU A 4 6.51 -1.74 0.20
N THR A 5 6.53 -0.99 1.30
CA THR A 5 5.73 -1.29 2.48
C THR A 5 4.24 -1.27 2.14
N HIS A 6 3.79 -0.27 1.38
CA HIS A 6 2.40 -0.16 0.89
C HIS A 6 2.01 -1.31 -0.06
N ALA A 7 2.85 -1.59 -1.06
CA ALA A 7 2.65 -2.71 -1.96
C ALA A 7 2.53 -4.05 -1.22
N LEU A 8 3.45 -4.28 -0.26
CA LEU A 8 3.49 -5.51 0.50
C LEU A 8 2.40 -5.58 1.58
N SER A 9 1.90 -4.48 2.12
CA SER A 9 0.73 -4.50 3.00
C SER A 9 -0.48 -5.02 2.24
N GLY A 10 -0.66 -4.58 0.99
CA GLY A 10 -1.66 -5.13 0.07
C GLY A 10 -1.45 -6.61 -0.24
N ALA A 11 -0.21 -7.03 -0.48
CA ALA A 11 0.13 -8.45 -0.64
C ALA A 11 -0.19 -9.27 0.62
N ALA A 12 0.11 -8.75 1.83
CA ALA A 12 -0.12 -9.43 3.09
C ALA A 12 -1.62 -9.71 3.30
N VAL A 13 -2.48 -8.72 3.09
CA VAL A 13 -3.93 -8.94 3.17
C VAL A 13 -4.42 -9.93 2.12
N ALA A 14 -3.91 -9.84 0.89
CA ALA A 14 -4.32 -10.73 -0.20
C ALA A 14 -3.81 -12.17 -0.03
N THR A 15 -2.67 -12.39 0.61
CA THR A 15 -2.19 -13.74 0.96
C THR A 15 -3.18 -14.43 1.90
N CYS A 16 -3.70 -13.71 2.90
CA CYS A 16 -4.76 -14.18 3.78
C CYS A 16 -6.07 -14.40 3.01
N ALA A 17 -6.54 -13.43 2.22
CA ALA A 17 -7.77 -13.55 1.43
C ALA A 17 -7.74 -14.76 0.48
N SER A 18 -6.57 -15.09 -0.09
CA SER A 18 -6.39 -16.21 -1.00
C SER A 18 -6.65 -17.59 -0.36
N THR A 19 -6.58 -17.73 0.97
CA THR A 19 -6.84 -19.00 1.67
C THR A 19 -8.33 -19.30 1.78
N PHE A 20 -9.19 -18.29 1.62
CA PHE A 20 -10.65 -18.46 1.63
C PHE A 20 -11.18 -19.08 0.34
N VAL A 21 -10.37 -19.09 -0.74
CA VAL A 21 -10.75 -19.64 -2.04
C VAL A 21 -10.00 -20.94 -2.33
N LYS A 22 -10.74 -22.04 -2.49
CA LYS A 22 -10.18 -23.32 -2.97
C LYS A 22 -9.92 -23.21 -4.47
N THR A 23 -8.65 -23.07 -4.87
CA THR A 23 -8.29 -22.90 -6.28
C THR A 23 -6.81 -23.21 -6.56
N THR A 24 -6.40 -23.04 -7.83
CA THR A 24 -5.05 -23.30 -8.32
C THR A 24 -4.03 -22.28 -7.80
N PRO A 25 -2.73 -22.64 -7.71
CA PRO A 25 -1.67 -21.70 -7.34
C PRO A 25 -1.64 -20.44 -8.21
N LEU A 26 -1.88 -20.57 -9.52
CA LEU A 26 -1.94 -19.45 -10.44
C LEU A 26 -3.06 -18.45 -10.09
N ARG A 27 -4.25 -18.94 -9.73
CA ARG A 27 -5.35 -18.05 -9.31
C ARG A 27 -5.03 -17.38 -7.98
N LYS A 28 -4.39 -18.07 -7.04
CA LYS A 28 -3.90 -17.45 -5.79
C LYS A 28 -2.87 -16.36 -6.06
N ALA A 29 -1.91 -16.60 -6.96
CA ALA A 29 -0.94 -15.58 -7.37
C ALA A 29 -1.62 -14.34 -7.96
N LYS A 30 -2.68 -14.52 -8.77
CA LYS A 30 -3.50 -13.40 -9.28
C LYS A 30 -4.23 -12.62 -8.18
N ILE A 31 -4.76 -13.31 -7.16
CA ILE A 31 -5.38 -12.65 -5.98
C ILE A 31 -4.33 -11.77 -5.28
N ILE A 32 -3.14 -12.33 -5.01
CA ILE A 32 -2.05 -11.62 -4.33
C ILE A 32 -1.57 -10.43 -5.16
N LEU A 33 -1.40 -10.61 -6.47
CA LEU A 33 -1.02 -9.54 -7.39
C LEU A 33 -2.04 -8.39 -7.35
N LEU A 34 -3.35 -8.69 -7.36
CA LEU A 34 -4.37 -7.64 -7.34
C LEU A 34 -4.45 -6.91 -6.00
N GLY A 35 -4.22 -7.59 -4.87
CA GLY A 35 -4.07 -6.88 -3.60
C GLY A 35 -2.82 -6.02 -3.54
N THR A 36 -1.71 -6.50 -4.12
CA THR A 36 -0.47 -5.72 -4.26
C THR A 36 -0.71 -4.47 -5.10
N ILE A 37 -1.40 -4.60 -6.25
CA ILE A 37 -1.79 -3.46 -7.08
C ILE A 37 -2.70 -2.50 -6.30
N GLY A 38 -3.68 -3.03 -5.56
CA GLY A 38 -4.53 -2.21 -4.68
C GLY A 38 -3.73 -1.38 -3.68
N GLY A 39 -2.66 -1.96 -3.11
CA GLY A 39 -1.75 -1.27 -2.20
C GLY A 39 -0.73 -0.35 -2.87
N ILE A 40 -0.57 -0.35 -4.20
CA ILE A 40 0.31 0.58 -4.93
C ILE A 40 -0.50 1.74 -5.51
N LEU A 41 -1.76 1.48 -5.86
CA LEU A 41 -2.55 2.40 -6.67
C LEU A 41 -2.75 3.80 -6.07
N PRO A 42 -2.88 3.97 -4.74
CA PRO A 42 -2.93 5.31 -4.16
C PRO A 42 -1.71 6.18 -4.52
N ASP A 43 -0.53 5.56 -4.64
CA ASP A 43 0.75 6.22 -4.98
C ASP A 43 1.05 6.23 -6.48
N ILE A 44 0.08 5.90 -7.34
CA ILE A 44 0.34 5.80 -8.78
C ILE A 44 0.88 7.11 -9.38
N ASP A 45 0.48 8.23 -8.80
CA ASP A 45 0.87 9.55 -9.23
C ASP A 45 2.28 9.94 -8.78
N ALA A 46 2.99 9.11 -8.00
CA ALA A 46 4.44 9.20 -7.84
C ALA A 46 5.17 9.09 -9.20
N ILE A 47 4.51 8.55 -10.23
CA ILE A 47 5.00 8.63 -11.62
C ILE A 47 5.23 10.07 -12.08
N SER A 48 4.53 11.05 -11.50
CA SER A 48 4.73 12.48 -11.79
C SER A 48 6.10 12.99 -11.36
N MET A 49 6.76 12.31 -10.43
CA MET A 49 8.13 12.59 -10.02
C MET A 49 9.19 11.97 -10.93
N TRP A 50 8.79 11.19 -11.95
CA TRP A 50 9.72 10.64 -12.92
C TRP A 50 10.36 11.76 -13.76
N SER A 51 11.68 11.73 -13.90
CA SER A 51 12.48 12.76 -14.61
C SER A 51 12.03 13.12 -16.03
N ARG A 52 11.24 12.26 -16.71
CA ARG A 52 10.72 12.53 -18.05
C ARG A 52 9.21 12.78 -18.08
N PHE A 53 8.54 12.83 -16.92
CA PHE A 53 7.09 12.99 -16.83
C PHE A 53 6.63 14.22 -17.59
N ASP A 54 7.23 15.38 -17.31
CA ASP A 54 6.87 16.65 -17.95
C ASP A 54 6.98 16.59 -19.47
N THR A 55 8.11 16.09 -19.98
CA THR A 55 8.39 15.94 -21.43
C THR A 55 7.64 14.78 -22.11
N THR A 56 6.80 14.04 -21.39
CA THR A 56 6.07 12.89 -21.96
C THR A 56 4.60 12.97 -21.63
N LEU A 57 4.19 12.56 -20.43
CA LEU A 57 2.81 12.58 -19.98
C LEU A 57 2.31 14.01 -19.79
N GLY A 58 3.15 14.90 -19.23
CA GLY A 58 2.84 16.31 -19.06
C GLY A 58 2.47 16.97 -20.39
N GLU A 59 3.36 16.88 -21.38
CA GLU A 59 3.12 17.37 -22.75
C GLU A 59 1.93 16.67 -23.43
N PHE A 60 1.83 15.35 -23.33
CA PHE A 60 0.74 14.58 -23.96
C PHE A 60 -0.64 14.99 -23.45
N PHE A 61 -0.77 15.24 -22.15
CA PHE A 61 -2.03 15.69 -21.53
C PHE A 61 -2.18 17.21 -21.49
N GLY A 62 -1.20 17.98 -21.98
CA GLY A 62 -1.22 19.44 -21.95
C GLY A 62 -1.31 20.02 -20.54
N LEU A 63 -0.64 19.41 -19.57
CA LEU A 63 -0.67 19.85 -18.17
C LEU A 63 0.00 21.22 -18.02
N SER A 64 -0.67 22.14 -17.30
CA SER A 64 -0.11 23.45 -16.94
C SER A 64 0.95 23.37 -15.86
N ASP A 65 0.86 22.36 -15.00
CA ASP A 65 1.70 22.16 -13.83
C ASP A 65 2.73 21.05 -14.07
N THR A 66 3.95 21.26 -13.57
CA THR A 66 5.00 20.23 -13.60
C THR A 66 4.61 19.03 -12.74
N GLY A 67 5.14 17.86 -13.03
CA GLY A 67 4.89 16.63 -12.28
C GLY A 67 5.23 16.76 -10.79
N LYS A 68 6.28 17.51 -10.45
CA LYS A 68 6.61 17.82 -9.05
C LYS A 68 5.50 18.63 -8.35
N VAL A 69 4.89 19.57 -9.07
CA VAL A 69 3.75 20.34 -8.56
C VAL A 69 2.53 19.43 -8.44
N VAL A 70 2.23 18.60 -9.46
CA VAL A 70 1.14 17.62 -9.40
C VAL A 70 1.25 16.70 -8.18
N TYR A 71 2.44 16.14 -7.93
CA TYR A 71 2.69 15.26 -6.80
C TYR A 71 2.44 15.90 -5.44
N SER A 72 2.83 17.18 -5.30
CA SER A 72 2.80 17.91 -4.01
C SER A 72 1.52 18.74 -3.79
N SER A 73 0.66 18.87 -4.81
CA SER A 73 -0.53 19.71 -4.78
C SER A 73 -1.78 18.89 -4.52
N LYS A 74 -2.81 19.49 -3.91
CA LYS A 74 -4.08 18.81 -3.59
C LYS A 74 -5.09 18.80 -4.75
N PHE A 75 -4.64 18.57 -5.98
CA PHE A 75 -5.57 18.42 -7.11
C PHE A 75 -6.46 17.20 -6.89
N TRP A 76 -7.69 17.19 -7.43
CA TRP A 76 -8.59 16.05 -7.24
C TRP A 76 -7.99 14.72 -7.74
N TYR A 77 -7.13 14.78 -8.76
CA TYR A 77 -6.41 13.65 -9.36
C TYR A 77 -5.00 13.43 -8.79
N SER A 78 -4.55 14.29 -7.87
CA SER A 78 -3.28 14.10 -7.17
C SER A 78 -3.36 12.99 -6.13
N HIS A 79 -2.18 12.58 -5.69
CA HIS A 79 -1.89 11.76 -4.54
C HIS A 79 -2.85 12.07 -3.39
N HIS A 80 -2.98 13.34 -3.05
CA HIS A 80 -3.56 13.76 -1.78
C HIS A 80 -5.09 13.73 -1.72
N ALA A 81 -5.78 13.55 -2.86
CA ALA A 81 -7.22 13.68 -2.95
C ALA A 81 -7.91 12.35 -3.26
N PHE A 82 -8.42 12.16 -4.49
CA PHE A 82 -9.26 11.02 -4.81
C PHE A 82 -8.56 9.68 -4.54
N PHE A 83 -7.30 9.52 -4.97
CA PHE A 83 -6.55 8.27 -4.83
C PHE A 83 -6.25 7.88 -3.38
N HIS A 84 -6.37 8.79 -2.42
CA HIS A 84 -6.23 8.50 -0.99
C HIS A 84 -7.58 8.51 -0.23
N SER A 85 -8.64 8.04 -0.89
CA SER A 85 -10.00 8.00 -0.34
C SER A 85 -10.62 6.60 -0.36
N LEU A 86 -11.53 6.34 0.59
CA LEU A 86 -12.30 5.09 0.60
C LEU A 86 -13.20 4.95 -0.64
N PRO A 87 -13.90 6.00 -1.12
CA PRO A 87 -14.68 5.91 -2.36
C PRO A 87 -13.85 5.51 -3.58
N ALA A 88 -12.62 5.99 -3.72
CA ALA A 88 -11.75 5.60 -4.82
C ALA A 88 -11.43 4.11 -4.82
N SER A 89 -11.17 3.50 -3.66
CA SER A 89 -10.93 2.06 -3.56
C SER A 89 -12.08 1.24 -4.17
N ILE A 90 -13.33 1.65 -3.93
CA ILE A 90 -14.53 0.98 -4.44
C ILE A 90 -14.71 1.24 -5.93
N ILE A 91 -14.61 2.51 -6.37
CA ILE A 91 -14.80 2.89 -7.77
C ILE A 91 -13.74 2.22 -8.66
N LEU A 92 -12.46 2.31 -8.27
CA LEU A 92 -11.35 1.69 -9.01
C LEU A 92 -11.43 0.16 -8.97
N GLY A 93 -11.89 -0.42 -7.86
CA GLY A 93 -12.16 -1.85 -7.78
C GLY A 93 -13.27 -2.30 -8.74
N ILE A 94 -14.36 -1.53 -8.86
CA ILE A 94 -15.45 -1.80 -9.82
C ILE A 94 -14.91 -1.71 -11.24
N LEU A 95 -14.18 -0.63 -11.57
CA LEU A 95 -13.57 -0.44 -12.88
C LEU A 95 -12.66 -1.60 -13.25
N LEU A 96 -11.78 -2.03 -12.35
CA LEU A 96 -10.91 -3.19 -12.54
C LEU A 96 -11.69 -4.46 -12.91
N ILE A 97 -12.74 -4.77 -12.14
CA ILE A 97 -13.55 -5.98 -12.38
C ILE A 97 -14.32 -5.89 -13.70
N VAL A 98 -14.89 -4.74 -14.02
CA VAL A 98 -15.59 -4.49 -15.28
C VAL A 98 -14.61 -4.61 -16.45
N SER A 99 -13.40 -4.04 -16.36
CA SER A 99 -12.36 -4.20 -17.38
C SER A 99 -11.98 -5.66 -17.59
N ILE A 100 -11.77 -6.43 -16.51
CA ILE A 100 -11.48 -7.88 -16.62
C ILE A 100 -12.64 -8.62 -17.30
N TYR A 101 -13.89 -8.29 -16.97
CA TYR A 101 -15.07 -8.87 -17.60
C TYR A 101 -15.13 -8.59 -19.10
N LEU A 102 -14.99 -7.31 -19.49
CA LEU A 102 -15.05 -6.88 -20.88
C LEU A 102 -13.92 -7.49 -21.73
N ILE A 103 -12.70 -7.53 -21.19
CA ILE A 103 -11.56 -8.17 -21.85
C ILE A 103 -11.83 -9.67 -22.05
N GLN A 104 -12.32 -10.37 -21.02
CA GLN A 104 -12.62 -11.80 -21.15
C GLN A 104 -13.76 -12.06 -22.14
N LYS A 105 -14.80 -11.22 -22.15
CA LYS A 105 -15.92 -11.33 -23.10
C LYS A 105 -15.43 -11.13 -24.54
N SER A 106 -14.54 -10.15 -24.76
CA SER A 106 -13.92 -9.89 -26.06
C SER A 106 -13.04 -11.04 -26.53
N LEU A 107 -12.22 -11.62 -25.64
CA LEU A 107 -11.24 -12.66 -26.00
C LEU A 107 -11.84 -14.07 -26.15
N LYS A 108 -12.81 -14.46 -25.29
CA LYS A 108 -13.25 -15.86 -25.19
C LYS A 108 -14.35 -16.27 -26.17
N LYS A 109 -14.95 -15.35 -26.92
CA LYS A 109 -16.04 -15.60 -27.89
C LYS A 109 -17.21 -16.45 -27.34
N THR A 110 -17.40 -16.49 -26.03
CA THR A 110 -18.50 -17.21 -25.34
C THR A 110 -19.34 -16.21 -24.55
N ASP A 111 -20.65 -16.46 -24.45
CA ASP A 111 -21.53 -15.66 -23.59
C ASP A 111 -21.24 -15.92 -22.11
N ILE A 112 -20.37 -15.09 -21.54
CA ILE A 112 -20.10 -15.05 -20.11
C ILE A 112 -21.19 -14.20 -19.46
N HIS A 113 -22.11 -14.82 -18.73
CA HIS A 113 -23.05 -14.08 -17.89
C HIS A 113 -22.33 -13.36 -16.74
N PHE A 114 -22.66 -12.08 -16.54
CA PHE A 114 -22.05 -11.23 -15.53
C PHE A 114 -22.17 -11.79 -14.11
N THR A 115 -23.32 -12.37 -13.76
CA THR A 115 -23.55 -12.97 -12.43
C THR A 115 -22.63 -14.16 -12.17
N GLY A 116 -22.45 -15.04 -13.15
CA GLY A 116 -21.51 -16.17 -13.09
C GLY A 116 -20.05 -15.71 -13.06
N PHE A 117 -19.73 -14.63 -13.78
CA PHE A 117 -18.42 -13.99 -13.70
C PHE A 117 -18.14 -13.45 -12.29
N MET A 118 -19.07 -12.69 -11.70
CA MET A 118 -18.92 -12.09 -10.37
C MET A 118 -18.74 -13.13 -9.27
N LYS A 119 -19.49 -14.23 -9.29
CA LYS A 119 -19.30 -15.36 -8.35
C LYS A 119 -17.86 -15.88 -8.35
N ASN A 120 -17.18 -15.81 -9.49
CA ASN A 120 -15.80 -16.27 -9.63
C ASN A 120 -14.76 -15.15 -9.42
N HIS A 121 -15.11 -13.89 -9.59
CA HIS A 121 -14.13 -12.77 -9.60
C HIS A 121 -14.28 -11.83 -8.41
N ALA A 122 -15.28 -12.00 -7.55
CA ALA A 122 -15.48 -11.18 -6.36
C ALA A 122 -14.24 -11.14 -5.43
N ILE A 123 -13.49 -12.25 -5.33
CA ILE A 123 -12.27 -12.27 -4.50
C ILE A 123 -11.19 -11.30 -5.00
N TYR A 124 -11.14 -11.03 -6.32
CA TYR A 124 -10.20 -10.06 -6.89
C TYR A 124 -10.55 -8.63 -6.49
N PHE A 125 -11.84 -8.30 -6.49
CA PHE A 125 -12.35 -7.02 -5.99
C PHE A 125 -12.01 -6.86 -4.51
N ILE A 126 -12.34 -7.87 -3.70
CA ILE A 126 -12.09 -7.84 -2.25
C ILE A 126 -10.60 -7.68 -1.97
N ALA A 127 -9.74 -8.46 -2.61
CA ALA A 127 -8.29 -8.36 -2.41
C ALA A 127 -7.74 -6.98 -2.78
N PHE A 128 -8.20 -6.43 -3.91
CA PHE A 128 -7.82 -5.09 -4.34
C PHE A 128 -8.25 -4.02 -3.33
N VAL A 129 -9.53 -4.00 -2.94
CA VAL A 129 -10.08 -3.00 -2.01
C VAL A 129 -9.40 -3.09 -0.65
N LEU A 130 -9.22 -4.30 -0.11
CA LEU A 130 -8.54 -4.47 1.17
C LEU A 130 -7.06 -4.10 1.10
N GLY A 131 -6.39 -4.34 -0.03
CA GLY A 131 -5.01 -3.90 -0.22
C GLY A 131 -4.90 -2.37 -0.28
N PHE A 132 -5.85 -1.72 -0.94
CA PHE A 132 -5.98 -0.26 -0.95
C PHE A 132 -6.22 0.29 0.46
N TRP A 133 -7.07 -0.36 1.26
CA TRP A 133 -7.30 0.08 2.64
C TRP A 133 -6.08 -0.12 3.53
N ALA A 134 -5.30 -1.19 3.31
CA ALA A 134 -4.04 -1.40 4.01
C ALA A 134 -3.02 -0.30 3.70
N HIS A 135 -3.00 0.21 2.46
CA HIS A 135 -2.25 1.41 2.09
C HIS A 135 -2.70 2.62 2.92
N LEU A 136 -3.98 3.00 2.84
CA LEU A 136 -4.52 4.18 3.54
C LEU A 136 -4.27 4.12 5.05
N ALA A 137 -4.39 2.94 5.65
CA ALA A 137 -4.12 2.74 7.06
C ALA A 137 -2.64 3.00 7.43
N GLY A 138 -1.72 2.72 6.50
CA GLY A 138 -0.28 3.02 6.62
C GLY A 138 0.03 4.51 6.60
N ASP A 139 -0.77 5.31 5.88
CA ASP A 139 -0.55 6.76 5.77
C ASP A 139 -1.06 7.56 6.96
N LEU A 140 -2.16 7.12 7.60
CA LEU A 140 -2.74 7.80 8.76
C LEU A 140 -1.72 8.21 9.85
N PRO A 141 -0.79 7.34 10.29
CA PRO A 141 0.19 7.67 11.32
C PRO A 141 1.36 8.56 10.85
N THR A 142 1.49 8.87 9.56
CA THR A 142 2.59 9.69 9.03
C THR A 142 2.42 11.19 9.40
N PRO A 143 3.43 12.05 9.23
CA PRO A 143 3.35 13.47 9.59
C PRO A 143 2.43 14.31 8.70
N ALA A 144 1.67 15.23 9.30
CA ALA A 144 0.84 16.18 8.55
C ALA A 144 1.64 17.27 7.81
N SER A 145 2.86 17.61 8.24
CA SER A 145 3.66 18.73 7.70
C SER A 145 3.88 18.72 6.19
N ALA A 146 3.93 17.54 5.58
CA ALA A 146 4.17 17.42 4.15
C ALA A 146 2.88 17.27 3.32
N TRP A 147 1.74 16.91 3.91
CA TRP A 147 0.55 16.45 3.15
C TRP A 147 -0.80 16.88 3.76
N GLY A 148 -0.84 17.22 5.05
CA GLY A 148 -2.03 17.61 5.81
C GLY A 148 -2.99 16.45 6.13
N GLY A 149 -2.53 15.20 6.05
CA GLY A 149 -3.35 13.98 6.16
C GLY A 149 -3.78 13.44 4.79
N ILE A 150 -4.74 12.52 4.78
CA ILE A 150 -5.33 11.93 3.56
C ILE A 150 -6.81 12.31 3.43
N ALA A 151 -7.30 12.49 2.19
CA ALA A 151 -8.71 12.80 1.90
C ALA A 151 -9.61 11.54 2.00
N LEU A 152 -9.62 10.89 3.17
CA LEU A 152 -10.26 9.58 3.41
C LEU A 152 -11.74 9.54 2.95
N TRP A 153 -12.44 10.67 3.11
CA TRP A 153 -13.87 10.84 2.79
C TRP A 153 -14.12 11.80 1.62
N TRP A 154 -13.20 11.88 0.66
CA TRP A 154 -13.38 12.66 -0.57
C TRP A 154 -14.78 12.42 -1.20
N PRO A 155 -15.50 13.45 -1.70
CA PRO A 155 -15.05 14.82 -1.97
C PRO A 155 -15.16 15.79 -0.78
N GLY A 156 -15.33 15.31 0.45
CA GLY A 156 -15.30 16.18 1.63
C GLY A 156 -13.96 16.91 1.78
N GLU A 157 -14.00 18.11 2.36
CA GLU A 157 -12.81 18.97 2.55
C GLU A 157 -11.93 18.54 3.73
N ASN A 158 -12.40 17.60 4.57
CA ASN A 158 -11.72 17.16 5.77
C ASN A 158 -10.68 16.08 5.48
N TYR A 159 -9.43 16.37 5.81
CA TYR A 159 -8.33 15.41 5.76
C TYR A 159 -8.22 14.67 7.10
N THR A 160 -7.96 13.37 7.04
CA THR A 160 -7.84 12.47 8.21
C THR A 160 -6.42 11.94 8.33
N GLY A 161 -5.95 11.70 9.54
CA GLY A 161 -4.58 11.22 9.77
C GLY A 161 -3.58 12.36 9.92
N GLY A 162 -2.34 12.14 9.48
CA GLY A 162 -1.26 13.11 9.71
C GLY A 162 -0.78 13.12 11.16
N TYR A 163 -0.95 12.01 11.89
CA TYR A 163 -0.72 11.95 13.34
C TYR A 163 0.75 12.11 13.75
N GLY A 164 1.70 12.01 12.81
CA GLY A 164 3.13 12.17 13.09
C GLY A 164 3.70 11.12 14.04
N LYS A 165 3.10 9.93 14.09
CA LYS A 165 3.56 8.82 14.94
C LYS A 165 4.73 8.07 14.34
N ILE A 166 4.85 8.04 13.01
CA ILE A 166 5.98 7.42 12.31
C ILE A 166 6.53 8.35 11.25
N TRP A 167 7.77 8.13 10.83
CA TRP A 167 8.33 8.71 9.61
C TRP A 167 7.85 7.92 8.39
N TRP A 168 7.93 8.47 7.17
CA TRP A 168 7.49 7.75 5.96
C TRP A 168 8.60 6.86 5.35
N TRP A 169 9.87 7.29 5.36
CA TRP A 169 10.86 6.65 4.46
C TRP A 169 11.41 5.29 4.89
N ASN A 170 11.54 5.05 6.19
CA ASN A 170 12.44 4.02 6.72
C ASN A 170 11.82 3.19 7.85
N ASN A 171 10.52 2.91 7.81
CA ASN A 171 9.86 2.00 8.76
C ASN A 171 10.22 0.52 8.55
N TYR A 172 11.49 0.18 8.74
CA TYR A 172 12.03 -1.15 8.47
C TYR A 172 11.40 -2.24 9.34
N ASP A 173 11.10 -1.94 10.59
CA ASP A 173 10.39 -2.84 11.50
C ASP A 173 8.97 -3.20 11.03
N ILE A 174 8.18 -2.21 10.59
CA ILE A 174 6.83 -2.43 10.03
C ILE A 174 6.93 -3.23 8.73
N PHE A 175 7.88 -2.87 7.86
CA PHE A 175 8.15 -3.63 6.64
C PHE A 175 8.47 -5.10 6.93
N LEU A 176 9.32 -5.37 7.92
CA LEU A 176 9.68 -6.73 8.31
C LEU A 176 8.49 -7.51 8.89
N LEU A 177 7.64 -6.87 9.70
CA LEU A 177 6.39 -7.49 10.19
C LEU A 177 5.48 -7.92 9.04
N ILE A 178 5.33 -7.07 8.02
CA ILE A 178 4.55 -7.35 6.81
C ILE A 178 5.17 -8.51 6.02
N VAL A 179 6.49 -8.50 5.81
CA VAL A 179 7.20 -9.59 5.11
C VAL A 179 7.04 -10.92 5.85
N CYS A 180 7.18 -10.93 7.18
CA CYS A 180 6.95 -12.11 8.00
C CYS A 180 5.51 -12.63 7.86
N CYS A 181 4.51 -11.74 7.89
CA CYS A 181 3.11 -12.09 7.66
C CYS A 181 2.90 -12.79 6.30
N ILE A 182 3.48 -12.23 5.23
CA ILE A 182 3.41 -12.82 3.88
C ILE A 182 4.05 -14.22 3.87
N ILE A 183 5.28 -14.34 4.38
CA ILE A 183 6.01 -15.62 4.40
C ILE A 183 5.19 -16.68 5.14
N ILE A 184 4.66 -16.35 6.32
CA ILE A 184 3.83 -17.25 7.11
C ILE A 184 2.55 -17.63 6.34
N ASN A 185 1.84 -16.65 5.78
CA ASN A 185 0.59 -16.89 5.05
C ASN A 185 0.78 -17.71 3.76
N LEU A 186 1.94 -17.65 3.12
CA LEU A 186 2.27 -18.48 1.96
C LEU A 186 2.72 -19.89 2.36
N THR A 187 3.47 -20.00 3.45
CA THR A 187 4.12 -21.24 3.89
C THR A 187 3.13 -22.20 4.55
N PHE A 188 2.25 -21.71 5.43
CA PHE A 188 1.32 -22.56 6.17
C PHE A 188 0.37 -23.38 5.28
N PRO A 189 -0.31 -22.79 4.27
CA PRO A 189 -1.18 -23.55 3.37
C PRO A 189 -0.44 -24.57 2.48
N ALA A 190 0.88 -24.44 2.33
CA ALA A 190 1.69 -25.38 1.57
C ALA A 190 1.78 -26.75 2.27
N PHE A 191 1.75 -26.79 3.60
CA PHE A 191 1.76 -28.02 4.38
C PHE A 191 0.37 -28.69 4.40
N LYS A 192 0.30 -29.95 3.94
CA LYS A 192 -0.95 -30.71 3.82
C LYS A 192 -1.73 -30.78 5.14
N ILE A 193 -1.04 -30.99 6.25
CA ILE A 193 -1.62 -31.16 7.60
C ILE A 193 -2.30 -29.86 8.09
N LEU A 194 -1.78 -28.70 7.69
CA LEU A 194 -2.23 -27.39 8.16
C LEU A 194 -3.23 -26.73 7.20
N ARG A 195 -3.43 -27.32 6.01
CA ARG A 195 -4.23 -26.74 4.94
C ARG A 195 -5.68 -26.49 5.34
N ASP A 196 -6.30 -27.40 6.09
CA ASP A 196 -7.70 -27.25 6.49
C ASP A 196 -7.90 -26.15 7.54
N LYS A 197 -6.86 -25.86 8.33
CA LYS A 197 -6.83 -24.78 9.31
C LYS A 197 -6.28 -23.46 8.75
N SER A 198 -5.85 -23.44 7.49
CA SER A 198 -5.13 -22.31 6.90
C SER A 198 -5.89 -20.99 7.03
N LYS A 199 -7.21 -20.97 6.81
CA LYS A 199 -8.03 -19.76 6.94
C LYS A 199 -7.90 -19.11 8.32
N ILE A 200 -8.09 -19.90 9.37
CA ILE A 200 -8.01 -19.43 10.75
C ILE A 200 -6.59 -18.95 11.04
N ILE A 201 -5.58 -19.75 10.68
CA ILE A 201 -4.17 -19.42 10.93
C ILE A 201 -3.79 -18.12 10.23
N THR A 202 -4.08 -17.96 8.94
CA THR A 202 -3.69 -16.75 8.19
C THR A 202 -4.44 -15.51 8.66
N SER A 203 -5.70 -15.66 9.08
CA SER A 203 -6.46 -14.56 9.69
C SER A 203 -5.87 -14.15 11.04
N THR A 204 -5.50 -15.12 11.88
CA THR A 204 -4.83 -14.85 13.16
C THR A 204 -3.48 -14.18 12.95
N VAL A 205 -2.67 -14.67 12.00
CA VAL A 205 -1.36 -14.08 11.68
C VAL A 205 -1.52 -12.64 11.19
N LEU A 206 -2.46 -12.37 10.28
CA LEU A 206 -2.74 -11.01 9.80
C LEU A 206 -3.19 -10.10 10.95
N PHE A 207 -4.10 -10.58 11.81
CA PHE A 207 -4.58 -9.83 12.96
C PHE A 207 -3.46 -9.50 13.96
N LEU A 208 -2.65 -10.50 14.34
CA LEU A 208 -1.51 -10.27 15.23
C LEU A 208 -0.47 -9.33 14.61
N THR A 209 -0.23 -9.45 13.31
CA THR A 209 0.65 -8.52 12.58
C THR A 209 0.13 -7.09 12.68
N PHE A 210 -1.17 -6.88 12.46
CA PHE A 210 -1.79 -5.57 12.61
C PHE A 210 -1.64 -5.01 14.03
N ILE A 211 -1.89 -5.83 15.05
CA ILE A 211 -1.68 -5.42 16.46
C ILE A 211 -0.22 -5.05 16.73
N PHE A 212 0.75 -5.84 16.25
CA PHE A 212 2.16 -5.53 16.43
C PHE A 212 2.57 -4.24 15.71
N ILE A 213 2.04 -3.99 14.51
CA ILE A 213 2.25 -2.72 13.80
C ILE A 213 1.71 -1.55 14.62
N LEU A 214 0.49 -1.66 15.16
CA LEU A 214 -0.08 -0.62 16.02
C LEU A 214 0.75 -0.38 17.28
N ILE A 215 1.27 -1.45 17.91
CA ILE A 215 2.18 -1.32 19.06
C ILE A 215 3.47 -0.60 18.65
N GLN A 216 4.07 -0.95 17.51
CA GLN A 216 5.28 -0.28 17.01
C GLN A 216 5.04 1.20 16.72
N ILE A 217 3.93 1.55 16.07
CA ILE A 217 3.53 2.95 15.79
C ILE A 217 3.37 3.74 17.09
N ASN A 218 2.74 3.16 18.12
CA ASN A 218 2.44 3.86 19.36
C ASN A 218 3.55 3.80 20.41
N SER A 219 4.65 3.08 20.14
CA SER A 219 5.81 2.98 21.03
C SER A 219 7.04 3.74 20.52
N ARG A 220 6.87 4.56 19.47
CA ARG A 220 7.94 5.43 18.96
C ARG A 220 8.38 6.44 20.01
N GLN A 221 9.69 6.67 20.13
CA GLN A 221 10.25 7.65 21.08
C GLN A 221 10.25 9.08 20.56
N TYR A 222 10.17 9.26 19.24
CA TYR A 222 10.18 10.56 18.60
C TYR A 222 8.80 10.92 18.09
N ASP A 223 8.42 12.19 18.25
CA ASP A 223 7.23 12.77 17.62
C ASP A 223 7.63 13.39 16.28
N TYR A 224 6.99 12.95 15.21
CA TYR A 224 7.20 13.45 13.86
C TYR A 224 6.14 14.48 13.46
N ALA A 225 5.24 14.90 14.35
CA ALA A 225 4.26 15.94 14.09
C ALA A 225 4.89 17.35 14.12
N TYR A 226 5.71 17.66 13.12
CA TYR A 226 6.26 19.01 12.93
C TYR A 226 5.33 19.87 12.04
N THR A 227 5.43 21.20 12.15
CA THR A 227 4.59 22.15 11.37
C THR A 227 5.38 23.01 10.38
N LYS A 228 6.68 23.21 10.62
CA LYS A 228 7.56 23.99 9.75
C LYS A 228 8.30 23.08 8.79
N ASN A 229 7.99 23.15 7.49
CA ASN A 229 8.67 22.35 6.48
C ASN A 229 10.00 22.99 6.03
N THR A 230 11.02 22.93 6.88
CA THR A 230 12.39 23.34 6.53
C THR A 230 13.26 22.11 6.25
N ALA A 231 14.24 22.26 5.36
CA ALA A 231 15.19 21.19 5.05
C ALA A 231 15.95 20.68 6.29
N ALA A 232 16.24 21.57 7.24
CA ALA A 232 16.90 21.21 8.50
C ALA A 232 16.02 20.30 9.38
N ILE A 233 14.75 20.64 9.56
CA ILE A 233 13.80 19.84 10.35
C ILE A 233 13.59 18.48 9.68
N TYR A 234 13.42 18.46 8.36
CA TYR A 234 13.28 17.21 7.62
C TYR A 234 14.48 16.27 7.84
N ALA A 235 15.71 16.79 7.71
CA ALA A 235 16.93 16.00 7.90
C ALA A 235 17.05 15.49 9.35
N GLU A 236 16.65 16.30 10.32
CA GLU A 236 16.59 15.90 11.73
C GLU A 236 15.59 14.76 11.95
N MET A 237 14.37 14.86 11.40
CA MET A 237 13.34 13.83 11.52
C MET A 237 13.76 12.51 10.87
N GLU A 238 14.38 12.58 9.70
CA GLU A 238 14.92 11.40 9.03
C GLU A 238 16.02 10.73 9.88
N GLN A 239 16.91 11.53 10.49
CA GLN A 239 17.95 11.02 11.38
C GLN A 239 17.37 10.39 12.66
N ASN A 240 16.36 11.03 13.26
CA ASN A 240 15.66 10.49 14.43
C ASN A 240 14.97 9.16 14.11
N SER A 241 14.34 9.05 12.94
CA SER A 241 13.77 7.78 12.48
C SER A 241 14.83 6.70 12.27
N LYS A 242 16.00 7.03 11.70
CA LYS A 242 17.12 6.08 11.59
C LYS A 242 17.60 5.58 12.96
N LYS A 243 17.73 6.47 13.95
CA LYS A 243 18.09 6.10 15.33
C LYS A 243 17.03 5.19 15.97
N GLU A 244 15.76 5.52 15.76
CA GLU A 244 14.63 4.73 16.28
C GLU A 244 14.61 3.32 15.68
N GLN A 245 14.86 3.20 14.39
CA GLN A 245 14.95 1.91 13.70
C GLN A 245 16.16 1.09 14.17
N GLU A 246 17.31 1.72 14.39
CA GLU A 246 18.47 1.06 14.99
C GLU A 246 18.19 0.57 16.42
N ARG A 247 17.45 1.36 17.21
CA ARG A 247 17.03 0.99 18.57
C ARG A 247 16.12 -0.24 18.58
N ILE A 248 15.16 -0.30 17.66
CA ILE A 248 14.14 -1.36 17.60
C ILE A 248 14.70 -2.65 17.02
N LEU A 249 15.43 -2.57 15.92
CA LEU A 249 15.95 -3.73 15.20
C LEU A 249 17.30 -4.22 15.76
N GLY A 250 17.99 -3.37 16.51
CA GLY A 250 19.38 -3.57 16.85
C GLY A 250 20.31 -3.34 15.65
N LYS A 251 21.59 -3.11 15.96
CA LYS A 251 22.62 -2.69 15.00
C LYS A 251 22.77 -3.60 13.77
N HIS A 252 22.64 -4.91 13.93
CA HIS A 252 22.87 -5.86 12.84
C HIS A 252 21.75 -5.86 11.81
N VAL A 253 20.50 -6.01 12.26
CA VAL A 253 19.32 -6.05 11.38
C VAL A 253 19.10 -4.67 10.75
N TYR A 254 19.25 -3.60 11.52
CA TYR A 254 19.19 -2.23 11.00
C TYR A 254 20.18 -2.01 9.85
N LYS A 255 21.46 -2.37 10.00
CA LYS A 255 22.46 -2.21 8.93
C LYS A 255 22.13 -3.01 7.68
N LEU A 256 21.55 -4.20 7.83
CA LEU A 256 21.09 -4.99 6.69
C LEU A 256 19.96 -4.27 5.95
N MET A 257 19.00 -3.72 6.71
CA MET A 257 17.85 -2.99 6.15
C MET A 257 18.25 -1.66 5.52
N ASP A 258 19.11 -0.86 6.15
CA ASP A 258 19.65 0.38 5.57
C ASP A 258 20.42 0.10 4.27
N LYS A 259 21.23 -0.98 4.25
CA LYS A 259 21.92 -1.41 3.02
C LYS A 259 20.95 -1.85 1.93
N PHE A 260 19.86 -2.52 2.29
CA PHE A 260 18.81 -2.91 1.35
C PHE A 260 18.09 -1.69 0.78
N ASP A 261 17.66 -0.76 1.64
CA ASP A 261 16.95 0.47 1.26
C ASP A 261 17.79 1.34 0.32
N ARG A 262 19.08 1.54 0.62
CA ARG A 262 20.02 2.28 -0.24
C ARG A 262 20.28 1.62 -1.61
N ARG A 263 19.98 0.33 -1.76
CA ARG A 263 20.12 -0.38 -3.05
C ARG A 263 18.85 -0.29 -3.90
N LEU A 264 17.74 0.17 -3.35
CA LEU A 264 16.54 0.43 -4.12
C LEU A 264 16.83 1.60 -5.06
N LYS A 265 16.82 1.35 -6.38
CA LYS A 265 17.05 2.38 -7.41
C LYS A 265 15.84 3.30 -7.63
N ILE A 266 14.83 3.17 -6.78
CA ILE A 266 13.58 3.92 -6.84
C ILE A 266 13.65 4.90 -5.67
N HIS A 267 14.18 6.08 -5.94
CA HIS A 267 14.16 7.22 -5.04
C HIS A 267 13.11 8.18 -5.60
N PHE A 268 12.05 8.39 -4.82
CA PHE A 268 11.10 9.47 -5.04
C PHE A 268 11.45 10.61 -4.09
#